data_AF-A0A2R5ER97-F1
#
_entry.id   AF-A0A2R5ER97-F1
#
_cell.length_a   1.000
_cell.length_b   1.000
_cell.length_c   1.000
_cell.angle_alpha   90.00
_cell.angle_beta   90.00
_cell.angle_gamma   90.00
#
_symmetry.space_group_name_H-M   'P 1'
#
loop_
_entity.id
_entity.type
_entity.pdbx_description
1 polymer ?
#
loop_
_entity_poly.entity_id
_entity_poly.type
_entity_poly.pdbx_seq_one_letter_code
_entity_poly.pdbx_strand_id
1 'polypeptide(L)'
;MNMQTYWGDIHNHCGISYGFGSLENALKAAKGQLDFCAIIGHASWYDMPERRAPLEFLVDFHTNGFAKLEGHWDQVREVVKQFNQDHEFVTFQGYEAHSSEFGDHHYVSPDDDLPLVKGKSPADIIEQLKPRRVIAVPHHVGYTPGYRGGNWESFNTAISPIVEVVSKHGCGMSVNSPFPYYHDMGPRDSKSTVYAAIARKHRMGFVGSTDHHAGYPGSYGDGRMAVVAAEKTREGIWEAIQARRTYAVSGDKIDCRFTLNGAHMGSEIAVGTGERDIRLDLTACDRIDKIVIFKNLRPWKVVTGWDMLNHPSVSGSTYKVKVEMGWGDNKAGYLWNADVKVSGGSLRSVETCFRGRSVLAPTPELKDDPELNALGNAVHSQSDSHVSWSCLTVKNPTTLHPHTGGVILEIDGDLNTRLELEANGISIATTIQELLSGNITRHKHSFNSEAVVIHPAIPVAQYAFSGSFTDSEQEEECDVYHVEVQQENGQCAWISPIYVV
;
A
#
# COMPACT_ATOMS: atom_id res chain seq x y z
N MET A 1 -11.09 18.74 14.94
CA MET A 1 -11.54 17.33 14.97
C MET A 1 -10.31 16.45 15.04
N ASN A 2 -10.34 15.33 15.74
CA ASN A 2 -9.19 14.44 15.85
C ASN A 2 -9.06 13.63 14.55
N MET A 3 -7.97 13.78 13.79
CA MET A 3 -7.78 13.05 12.53
C MET A 3 -7.17 11.66 12.78
N GLN A 4 -7.69 10.65 12.09
CA GLN A 4 -7.25 9.25 12.17
C GLN A 4 -6.68 8.78 10.83
N THR A 5 -5.84 7.74 10.88
CA THR A 5 -5.34 7.07 9.68
C THR A 5 -6.26 5.92 9.34
N TYR A 6 -6.68 5.88 8.07
CA TYR A 6 -7.38 4.75 7.48
C TYR A 6 -6.50 4.14 6.39
N TRP A 7 -6.51 2.82 6.30
CA TRP A 7 -5.68 2.05 5.38
C TRP A 7 -6.49 1.52 4.22
N GLY A 8 -5.99 1.65 3.00
CA GLY A 8 -6.71 1.18 1.83
C GLY A 8 -5.84 0.82 0.64
N ASP A 9 -6.53 0.38 -0.40
CA ASP A 9 -5.97 0.00 -1.69
C ASP A 9 -6.98 0.38 -2.78
N ILE A 10 -6.62 1.38 -3.60
CA ILE A 10 -7.50 1.96 -4.62
C ILE A 10 -7.14 1.52 -6.04
N HIS A 11 -6.18 0.60 -6.17
CA HIS A 11 -5.79 0.03 -7.45
C HIS A 11 -5.46 -1.46 -7.28
N ASN A 12 -6.49 -2.28 -7.50
CA ASN A 12 -6.42 -3.74 -7.44
C ASN A 12 -7.31 -4.34 -8.53
N HIS A 13 -6.88 -5.46 -9.12
CA HIS A 13 -7.64 -6.13 -10.18
C HIS A 13 -8.10 -7.53 -9.75
N CYS A 14 -9.24 -7.94 -10.28
CA CYS A 14 -9.73 -9.31 -10.16
C CYS A 14 -10.38 -9.78 -11.47
N GLY A 15 -11.07 -10.92 -11.42
CA GLY A 15 -11.71 -11.58 -12.56
C GLY A 15 -12.87 -10.82 -13.23
N ILE A 16 -13.16 -9.57 -12.85
CA ILE A 16 -14.13 -8.70 -13.54
C ILE A 16 -13.64 -8.22 -14.92
N SER A 17 -12.34 -8.31 -15.19
CA SER A 17 -11.75 -8.08 -16.51
C SER A 17 -10.76 -9.21 -16.83
N TYR A 18 -9.48 -8.92 -17.06
CA TYR A 18 -8.45 -9.93 -17.32
C TYR A 18 -7.52 -10.23 -16.13
N GLY A 19 -7.91 -9.82 -14.91
CA GLY A 19 -7.36 -10.37 -13.68
C GLY A 19 -7.99 -11.73 -13.32
N PHE A 20 -7.72 -12.20 -12.10
CA PHE A 20 -8.16 -13.51 -11.59
C PHE A 20 -8.83 -13.38 -10.21
N GLY A 21 -9.57 -14.41 -9.81
CA GLY A 21 -10.32 -14.43 -8.56
C GLY A 21 -11.64 -13.65 -8.61
N SER A 22 -12.62 -14.04 -7.79
CA SER A 22 -13.93 -13.38 -7.77
C SER A 22 -13.90 -12.00 -7.12
N LEU A 23 -14.85 -11.14 -7.52
CA LEU A 23 -15.04 -9.81 -6.95
C LEU A 23 -15.39 -9.88 -5.45
N GLU A 24 -16.27 -10.80 -5.08
CA GLU A 24 -16.73 -10.99 -3.71
C GLU A 24 -15.60 -11.45 -2.78
N ASN A 25 -14.71 -12.34 -3.24
CA ASN A 25 -13.55 -12.75 -2.46
C ASN A 25 -12.54 -11.61 -2.31
N ALA A 26 -12.33 -10.80 -3.37
CA ALA A 26 -11.46 -9.63 -3.29
C ALA A 26 -11.98 -8.61 -2.27
N LEU A 27 -13.28 -8.30 -2.29
CA LEU A 27 -13.91 -7.38 -1.34
C LEU A 27 -13.93 -7.93 0.10
N LYS A 28 -14.13 -9.24 0.29
CA LYS A 28 -14.02 -9.88 1.61
C LYS A 28 -12.59 -9.82 2.15
N ALA A 29 -11.59 -10.09 1.30
CA ALA A 29 -10.18 -9.98 1.66
C ALA A 29 -9.80 -8.55 2.04
N ALA A 30 -10.30 -7.55 1.31
CA ALA A 30 -10.13 -6.14 1.64
C ALA A 30 -10.79 -5.80 2.99
N LYS A 31 -12.08 -6.12 3.19
CA LYS A 31 -12.81 -5.87 4.46
C LYS A 31 -12.12 -6.51 5.67
N GLY A 32 -11.42 -7.62 5.48
CA GLY A 32 -10.69 -8.30 6.56
C GLY A 32 -9.39 -7.62 7.00
N GLN A 33 -8.84 -6.66 6.23
CA GLN A 33 -7.53 -6.06 6.53
C GLN A 33 -7.38 -4.56 6.20
N LEU A 34 -8.34 -3.96 5.51
CA LEU A 34 -8.36 -2.56 5.07
C LEU A 34 -9.62 -1.84 5.58
N ASP A 35 -9.53 -0.52 5.69
CA ASP A 35 -10.64 0.38 6.00
C ASP A 35 -11.43 0.77 4.74
N PHE A 36 -10.76 0.82 3.59
CA PHE A 36 -11.40 1.13 2.31
C PHE A 36 -10.69 0.47 1.12
N CYS A 37 -11.40 0.29 0.01
CA CYS A 37 -10.79 -0.13 -1.24
C CYS A 37 -11.52 0.35 -2.50
N ALA A 38 -10.85 0.23 -3.65
CA ALA A 38 -11.47 0.24 -4.96
C ALA A 38 -11.01 -1.01 -5.74
N ILE A 39 -11.94 -1.72 -6.36
CA ILE A 39 -11.61 -2.80 -7.30
C ILE A 39 -11.71 -2.21 -8.70
N ILE A 40 -10.60 -2.23 -9.42
CA ILE A 40 -10.43 -1.55 -10.69
C ILE A 40 -10.46 -2.60 -11.80
N GLY A 41 -11.41 -2.48 -12.72
CA GLY A 41 -11.43 -3.28 -13.94
C GLY A 41 -10.71 -2.56 -15.07
N HIS A 42 -9.97 -3.28 -15.92
CA HIS A 42 -9.40 -2.66 -17.11
C HIS A 42 -10.51 -2.43 -18.16
N ALA A 43 -10.66 -1.19 -18.62
CA ALA A 43 -11.81 -0.77 -19.43
C ALA A 43 -11.44 -0.32 -20.85
N SER A 44 -10.25 0.26 -21.05
CA SER A 44 -9.87 0.81 -22.35
C SER A 44 -8.37 1.03 -22.51
N TRP A 45 -7.95 1.30 -23.74
CA TRP A 45 -6.60 1.74 -24.09
C TRP A 45 -6.69 2.78 -25.21
N TYR A 46 -6.34 4.04 -24.95
CA TYR A 46 -6.60 5.19 -25.84
C TYR A 46 -5.89 5.11 -27.18
N ASP A 47 -4.62 4.75 -27.13
CA ASP A 47 -3.66 4.70 -28.24
C ASP A 47 -3.18 3.26 -28.46
N MET A 48 -4.08 2.30 -28.24
CA MET A 48 -3.80 0.89 -28.47
C MET A 48 -3.29 0.67 -29.90
N PRO A 49 -2.19 -0.08 -30.08
CA PRO A 49 -1.65 -0.32 -31.41
C PRO A 49 -2.65 -1.06 -32.29
N GLU A 50 -2.57 -0.82 -33.59
CA GLU A 50 -3.39 -1.54 -34.56
C GLU A 50 -3.17 -3.07 -34.47
N ARG A 51 -4.26 -3.83 -34.56
CA ARG A 51 -4.23 -5.29 -34.57
C ARG A 51 -3.55 -5.79 -35.85
N ARG A 52 -2.28 -6.19 -35.73
CA ARG A 52 -1.48 -6.80 -36.80
C ARG A 52 -0.48 -7.78 -36.21
N ALA A 53 -0.01 -8.76 -36.98
CA ALA A 53 1.09 -9.61 -36.52
C ALA A 53 2.34 -8.74 -36.20
N PRO A 54 3.02 -8.94 -35.06
CA PRO A 54 2.84 -9.98 -34.03
C PRO A 54 1.93 -9.60 -32.83
N LEU A 55 1.25 -8.46 -32.87
CA LEU A 55 0.47 -7.86 -31.77
C LEU A 55 -0.96 -8.42 -31.63
N GLU A 56 -1.35 -9.41 -32.43
CA GLU A 56 -2.73 -9.93 -32.41
C GLU A 56 -3.14 -10.43 -31.03
N PHE A 57 -2.28 -11.25 -30.39
CA PHE A 57 -2.55 -11.72 -29.04
C PHE A 57 -2.70 -10.57 -28.04
N LEU A 58 -1.80 -9.59 -28.09
CA LEU A 58 -1.83 -8.44 -27.19
C LEU A 58 -3.16 -7.68 -27.32
N VAL A 59 -3.56 -7.35 -28.55
CA VAL A 59 -4.78 -6.59 -28.81
C VAL A 59 -6.02 -7.41 -28.47
N ASP A 60 -6.05 -8.69 -28.84
CA ASP A 60 -7.18 -9.59 -28.55
C ASP A 60 -7.34 -9.80 -27.04
N PHE A 61 -6.23 -9.98 -26.31
CA PHE A 61 -6.24 -10.13 -24.86
C PHE A 61 -6.90 -8.93 -24.16
N HIS A 62 -6.45 -7.70 -24.49
CA HIS A 62 -6.97 -6.48 -23.89
C HIS A 62 -8.44 -6.24 -24.30
N THR A 63 -8.75 -6.31 -25.60
CA THR A 63 -10.11 -6.06 -26.10
C THR A 63 -11.13 -7.05 -25.55
N ASN A 64 -10.76 -8.32 -25.38
CA ASN A 64 -11.63 -9.32 -24.74
C ASN A 64 -11.89 -9.00 -23.27
N GLY A 65 -10.88 -8.56 -22.50
CA GLY A 65 -11.08 -8.19 -21.10
C GLY A 65 -11.88 -6.89 -20.95
N PHE A 66 -11.70 -5.91 -21.83
CA PHE A 66 -12.52 -4.69 -21.87
C PHE A 66 -13.99 -5.04 -22.17
N ALA A 67 -14.23 -5.88 -23.18
CA ALA A 67 -15.58 -6.34 -23.53
C ALA A 67 -16.21 -7.18 -22.40
N LYS A 68 -15.40 -7.99 -21.70
CA LYS A 68 -15.83 -8.71 -20.50
C LYS A 68 -16.36 -7.71 -19.48
N LEU A 69 -15.57 -6.73 -19.04
CA LEU A 69 -15.99 -5.72 -18.06
C LEU A 69 -17.25 -4.96 -18.51
N GLU A 70 -17.26 -4.46 -19.75
CA GLU A 70 -18.40 -3.73 -20.33
C GLU A 70 -19.70 -4.54 -20.27
N GLY A 71 -19.63 -5.85 -20.53
CA GLY A 71 -20.79 -6.75 -20.52
C GLY A 71 -21.44 -6.99 -19.15
N HIS A 72 -20.77 -6.66 -18.04
CA HIS A 72 -21.33 -6.86 -16.69
C HIS A 72 -21.04 -5.71 -15.71
N TRP A 73 -20.73 -4.52 -16.21
CA TRP A 73 -20.38 -3.35 -15.39
C TRP A 73 -21.45 -2.98 -14.36
N ASP A 74 -22.74 -3.07 -14.73
CA ASP A 74 -23.85 -2.81 -13.80
C ASP A 74 -23.84 -3.75 -12.60
N GLN A 75 -23.51 -5.03 -12.82
CA GLN A 75 -23.38 -6.01 -11.75
C GLN A 75 -22.17 -5.69 -10.85
N VAL A 76 -21.02 -5.35 -11.44
CA VAL A 76 -19.81 -4.96 -10.68
C VAL A 76 -20.13 -3.81 -9.74
N ARG A 77 -20.74 -2.74 -10.26
CA ARG A 77 -21.09 -1.55 -9.47
C ARG A 77 -22.02 -1.88 -8.30
N GLU A 78 -23.05 -2.68 -8.56
CA GLU A 78 -24.01 -3.06 -7.53
C GLU A 78 -23.35 -3.90 -6.43
N VAL A 79 -22.48 -4.85 -6.77
CA VAL A 79 -21.74 -5.64 -5.77
C VAL A 79 -20.80 -4.75 -4.95
N VAL A 80 -20.02 -3.86 -5.59
CA VAL A 80 -19.12 -2.92 -4.89
C VAL A 80 -19.90 -2.01 -3.94
N LYS A 81 -21.05 -1.49 -4.39
CA LYS A 81 -21.94 -0.65 -3.59
C LYS A 81 -22.48 -1.39 -2.36
N GLN A 82 -22.90 -2.65 -2.51
CA GLN A 82 -23.44 -3.46 -1.41
C GLN A 82 -22.43 -3.74 -0.29
N PHE A 83 -21.13 -3.72 -0.60
CA PHE A 83 -20.08 -3.88 0.40
C PHE A 83 -19.78 -2.58 1.17
N ASN A 84 -20.21 -1.41 0.68
CA ASN A 84 -19.97 -0.16 1.36
C ASN A 84 -20.78 -0.08 2.66
N GLN A 85 -20.07 0.13 3.76
CA GLN A 85 -20.67 0.39 5.05
C GLN A 85 -19.80 1.39 5.81
N ASP A 86 -20.28 2.62 5.91
CA ASP A 86 -19.61 3.68 6.69
C ASP A 86 -19.29 3.20 8.10
N HIS A 87 -18.15 3.66 8.61
CA HIS A 87 -17.54 3.28 9.88
C HIS A 87 -17.11 1.81 10.01
N GLU A 88 -17.36 0.96 9.00
CA GLU A 88 -16.85 -0.40 8.92
C GLU A 88 -15.86 -0.60 7.76
N PHE A 89 -16.32 -0.43 6.52
CA PHE A 89 -15.56 -0.69 5.31
C PHE A 89 -16.12 0.13 4.15
N VAL A 90 -15.32 1.04 3.61
CA VAL A 90 -15.73 1.96 2.55
C VAL A 90 -15.30 1.43 1.19
N THR A 91 -16.19 1.49 0.20
CA THR A 91 -15.85 1.13 -1.18
C THR A 91 -16.00 2.31 -2.13
N PHE A 92 -15.13 2.32 -3.15
CA PHE A 92 -15.17 3.26 -4.27
C PHE A 92 -15.38 2.50 -5.58
N GLN A 93 -16.03 3.14 -6.53
CA GLN A 93 -16.17 2.64 -7.90
C GLN A 93 -14.95 3.05 -8.72
N GLY A 94 -14.53 2.22 -9.67
CA GLY A 94 -13.45 2.59 -10.56
C GLY A 94 -13.13 1.61 -11.66
N TYR A 95 -12.37 2.09 -12.63
CA TYR A 95 -11.84 1.32 -13.75
C TYR A 95 -10.57 1.98 -14.28
N GLU A 96 -9.80 1.24 -15.06
CA GLU A 96 -8.52 1.69 -15.60
C GLU A 96 -8.59 1.93 -17.10
N ALA A 97 -7.82 2.91 -17.56
CA ALA A 97 -7.51 3.10 -18.96
C ALA A 97 -6.00 3.23 -19.18
N HIS A 98 -5.56 2.53 -20.22
CA HIS A 98 -4.17 2.48 -20.63
C HIS A 98 -3.82 3.59 -21.62
N SER A 99 -2.57 4.06 -21.55
CA SER A 99 -2.01 4.90 -22.61
C SER A 99 -0.49 4.86 -22.68
N SER A 100 0.03 4.89 -23.91
CA SER A 100 1.45 5.15 -24.15
C SER A 100 1.83 6.62 -24.15
N GLU A 101 0.95 7.49 -24.62
CA GLU A 101 1.13 8.95 -24.62
C GLU A 101 1.00 9.57 -23.22
N PHE A 102 -0.01 9.16 -22.45
CA PHE A 102 -0.33 9.75 -21.15
C PHE A 102 0.23 8.95 -19.96
N GLY A 103 0.61 7.68 -20.19
CA GLY A 103 0.75 6.70 -19.12
C GLY A 103 -0.61 6.19 -18.65
N ASP A 104 -0.62 5.17 -17.81
CA ASP A 104 -1.85 4.54 -17.37
C ASP A 104 -2.49 5.29 -16.21
N HIS A 105 -3.82 5.30 -16.21
CA HIS A 105 -4.62 5.97 -15.20
C HIS A 105 -5.78 5.08 -14.78
N HIS A 106 -5.97 4.96 -13.47
CA HIS A 106 -7.23 4.46 -12.94
C HIS A 106 -8.12 5.61 -12.49
N TYR A 107 -9.42 5.43 -12.68
CA TYR A 107 -10.46 6.38 -12.33
C TYR A 107 -11.15 5.91 -11.06
N VAL A 108 -11.28 6.81 -10.09
CA VAL A 108 -11.91 6.49 -8.79
C VAL A 108 -13.04 7.48 -8.52
N SER A 109 -14.18 6.95 -8.08
CA SER A 109 -15.40 7.71 -7.80
C SER A 109 -16.03 7.27 -6.47
N PRO A 110 -16.45 8.21 -5.60
CA PRO A 110 -17.33 7.93 -4.47
C PRO A 110 -18.80 7.76 -4.92
N ASP A 111 -19.15 8.13 -6.15
CA ASP A 111 -20.52 8.02 -6.65
C ASP A 111 -20.75 6.58 -7.15
N ASP A 112 -21.80 5.93 -6.63
CA ASP A 112 -22.12 4.52 -6.95
C ASP A 112 -22.55 4.31 -8.41
N ASP A 113 -22.97 5.36 -9.10
CA ASP A 113 -23.52 5.31 -10.46
C ASP A 113 -22.49 5.64 -11.55
N LEU A 114 -21.19 5.44 -11.30
CA LEU A 114 -20.09 5.67 -12.25
C LEU A 114 -20.33 4.93 -13.59
N PRO A 115 -20.57 5.61 -14.73
CA PRO A 115 -20.69 4.92 -16.01
C PRO A 115 -19.31 4.52 -16.57
N LEU A 116 -19.28 3.46 -17.37
CA LEU A 116 -18.11 3.08 -18.15
C LEU A 116 -18.08 3.92 -19.43
N VAL A 117 -17.05 4.76 -19.61
CA VAL A 117 -16.89 5.59 -20.83
C VAL A 117 -15.54 5.33 -21.48
N LYS A 118 -15.47 5.54 -22.79
CA LYS A 118 -14.24 5.46 -23.59
C LYS A 118 -13.86 6.87 -24.01
N GLY A 119 -12.67 7.31 -23.63
CA GLY A 119 -12.14 8.64 -23.96
C GLY A 119 -10.86 8.57 -24.79
N LYS A 120 -10.33 9.74 -25.13
CA LYS A 120 -9.06 9.92 -25.86
C LYS A 120 -7.91 10.37 -24.97
N SER A 121 -8.20 10.74 -23.73
CA SER A 121 -7.24 11.20 -22.73
C SER A 121 -7.87 11.12 -21.34
N PRO A 122 -7.08 11.25 -20.25
CA PRO A 122 -7.65 11.32 -18.91
C PRO A 122 -8.62 12.49 -18.70
N ALA A 123 -8.31 13.66 -19.25
CA ALA A 123 -9.20 14.82 -19.15
C ALA A 123 -10.53 14.61 -19.89
N ASP A 124 -10.50 13.95 -21.04
CA ASP A 124 -11.70 13.63 -21.82
C ASP A 124 -12.63 12.64 -21.08
N ILE A 125 -12.06 11.60 -20.43
CA ILE A 125 -12.86 10.71 -19.56
C ILE A 125 -13.50 11.51 -18.43
N ILE A 126 -12.74 12.33 -17.71
CA ILE A 126 -13.27 13.13 -16.60
C ILE A 126 -14.39 14.08 -17.06
N GLU A 127 -14.26 14.70 -18.24
CA GLU A 127 -15.30 15.56 -18.80
C GLU A 127 -16.59 14.78 -19.10
N GLN A 128 -16.48 13.61 -19.73
CA GLN A 128 -17.62 12.76 -20.06
C GLN A 128 -18.34 12.22 -18.81
N LEU A 129 -17.63 12.08 -17.69
CA LEU A 129 -18.18 11.59 -16.43
C LEU A 129 -18.92 12.66 -15.63
N LYS A 130 -18.84 13.94 -16.00
CA LYS A 130 -19.61 15.00 -15.33
C LYS A 130 -21.12 14.70 -15.35
N PRO A 131 -21.85 14.97 -14.25
CA PRO A 131 -21.41 15.66 -13.04
C PRO A 131 -20.82 14.76 -11.94
N ARG A 132 -20.49 13.48 -12.21
CA ARG A 132 -19.93 12.58 -11.17
C ARG A 132 -18.59 13.10 -10.68
N ARG A 133 -18.33 12.85 -9.40
CA ARG A 133 -17.05 13.13 -8.74
C ARG A 133 -16.07 12.04 -9.14
N VAL A 134 -15.05 12.37 -9.93
CA VAL A 134 -14.06 11.40 -10.39
C VAL A 134 -12.69 12.04 -10.37
N ILE A 135 -11.68 11.26 -9.99
CA ILE A 135 -10.27 11.59 -10.19
C ILE A 135 -9.62 10.59 -11.12
N ALA A 136 -8.62 11.04 -11.86
CA ALA A 136 -7.72 10.20 -12.64
C ALA A 136 -6.40 10.07 -11.86
N VAL A 137 -6.02 8.86 -11.49
CA VAL A 137 -4.80 8.61 -10.70
C VAL A 137 -3.78 7.94 -11.63
N PRO A 138 -2.70 8.64 -12.01
CA PRO A 138 -1.61 8.01 -12.74
C PRO A 138 -0.92 6.96 -11.85
N HIS A 139 -0.65 5.78 -12.40
CA HIS A 139 -0.05 4.67 -11.66
C HIS A 139 1.17 4.05 -12.34
N HIS A 140 1.94 3.29 -11.56
CA HIS A 140 3.26 2.74 -11.91
C HIS A 140 4.10 3.68 -12.81
N VAL A 141 4.14 4.97 -12.43
CA VAL A 141 4.53 6.08 -13.32
C VAL A 141 5.98 6.03 -13.79
N GLY A 142 6.82 5.21 -13.16
CA GLY A 142 8.27 5.19 -13.39
C GLY A 142 8.71 4.69 -14.76
N TYR A 143 7.85 4.06 -15.57
CA TYR A 143 8.25 3.49 -16.87
C TYR A 143 8.75 4.52 -17.89
N THR A 144 9.32 4.01 -18.99
CA THR A 144 9.78 4.80 -20.13
C THR A 144 8.68 5.73 -20.70
N PRO A 145 8.98 7.03 -20.93
CA PRO A 145 8.06 7.95 -21.60
C PRO A 145 7.65 7.46 -23.00
N GLY A 146 6.40 7.67 -23.38
CA GLY A 146 5.88 7.23 -24.68
C GLY A 146 5.59 5.73 -24.77
N TYR A 147 5.63 5.01 -23.64
CA TYR A 147 5.28 3.59 -23.56
C TYR A 147 4.23 3.30 -22.49
N ARG A 148 4.59 3.49 -21.21
CA ARG A 148 3.70 3.32 -20.04
C ARG A 148 4.04 4.28 -18.89
N GLY A 149 5.06 5.13 -19.07
CA GLY A 149 5.52 6.08 -18.07
C GLY A 149 4.59 7.28 -17.92
N GLY A 150 4.53 7.83 -16.72
CA GLY A 150 3.79 9.06 -16.45
C GLY A 150 4.29 10.22 -17.30
N ASN A 151 3.37 10.94 -17.92
CA ASN A 151 3.68 12.12 -18.72
C ASN A 151 3.43 13.42 -17.93
N TRP A 152 4.51 14.01 -17.42
CA TRP A 152 4.43 15.25 -16.64
C TRP A 152 4.20 16.51 -17.48
N GLU A 153 4.20 16.44 -18.81
CA GLU A 153 3.84 17.59 -19.65
C GLU A 153 2.32 17.72 -19.80
N SER A 154 1.59 16.59 -19.76
CA SER A 154 0.13 16.54 -19.84
C SER A 154 -0.57 16.35 -18.49
N PHE A 155 0.20 16.11 -17.42
CA PHE A 155 -0.33 15.96 -16.06
C PHE A 155 -1.13 17.19 -15.61
N ASN A 156 -2.29 16.93 -15.02
CA ASN A 156 -3.21 17.96 -14.56
C ASN A 156 -3.65 17.70 -13.12
N THR A 157 -3.06 18.45 -12.17
CA THR A 157 -3.40 18.38 -10.74
C THR A 157 -4.90 18.56 -10.45
N ALA A 158 -5.65 19.28 -11.28
CA ALA A 158 -7.07 19.54 -11.03
C ALA A 158 -7.93 18.26 -11.13
N ILE A 159 -7.49 17.26 -11.91
CA ILE A 159 -8.16 15.97 -12.04
C ILE A 159 -7.38 14.82 -11.38
N SER A 160 -6.10 15.06 -11.08
CA SER A 160 -5.16 14.10 -10.51
C SER A 160 -4.54 14.66 -9.22
N PRO A 161 -5.28 14.74 -8.10
CA PRO A 161 -4.74 15.25 -6.85
C PRO A 161 -3.66 14.32 -6.26
N ILE A 162 -3.68 13.04 -6.60
CA ILE A 162 -2.77 12.02 -6.09
C ILE A 162 -2.11 11.22 -7.22
N VAL A 163 -0.94 10.65 -6.93
CA VAL A 163 -0.18 9.77 -7.83
C VAL A 163 0.27 8.52 -7.08
N GLU A 164 0.19 7.35 -7.74
CA GLU A 164 0.74 6.13 -7.19
C GLU A 164 2.27 6.12 -7.31
N VAL A 165 2.93 6.03 -6.17
CA VAL A 165 4.40 6.08 -6.08
C VAL A 165 5.01 4.71 -5.82
N VAL A 166 4.22 3.73 -5.39
CA VAL A 166 4.64 2.36 -5.14
C VAL A 166 3.49 1.39 -5.41
N SER A 167 3.82 0.31 -6.11
CA SER A 167 2.95 -0.85 -6.27
C SER A 167 3.79 -2.10 -6.51
N LYS A 168 3.15 -3.21 -6.91
CA LYS A 168 3.84 -4.43 -7.34
C LYS A 168 4.83 -4.21 -8.49
N HIS A 169 4.65 -3.15 -9.27
CA HIS A 169 5.60 -2.75 -10.30
C HIS A 169 6.92 -2.20 -9.72
N GLY A 170 6.90 -1.71 -8.47
CA GLY A 170 8.04 -1.11 -7.78
C GLY A 170 7.76 0.34 -7.34
N CYS A 171 8.79 1.05 -6.89
CA CYS A 171 8.68 2.45 -6.48
C CYS A 171 9.10 3.44 -7.59
N GLY A 172 8.19 4.35 -7.96
CA GLY A 172 8.36 5.38 -8.99
C GLY A 172 8.92 6.72 -8.48
N MET A 173 9.30 6.83 -7.19
CA MET A 173 9.74 8.09 -6.60
C MET A 173 10.97 8.69 -7.29
N SER A 174 12.01 7.87 -7.51
CA SER A 174 13.24 8.23 -8.22
C SER A 174 13.90 6.97 -8.84
N VAL A 175 14.91 7.16 -9.69
CA VAL A 175 15.69 6.04 -10.26
C VAL A 175 16.49 5.26 -9.21
N ASN A 176 16.75 5.87 -8.04
CA ASN A 176 17.51 5.29 -6.93
C ASN A 176 16.61 4.76 -5.82
N SER A 177 15.28 4.89 -5.94
CA SER A 177 14.34 4.43 -4.92
C SER A 177 14.39 2.90 -4.77
N PRO A 178 14.10 2.36 -3.58
CA PRO A 178 13.98 0.91 -3.37
C PRO A 178 12.88 0.31 -4.26
N PHE A 179 12.76 -1.01 -4.33
CA PHE A 179 11.77 -1.70 -5.16
C PHE A 179 11.91 -1.33 -6.66
N PRO A 180 12.97 -1.83 -7.33
CA PRO A 180 13.18 -1.58 -8.76
C PRO A 180 12.05 -2.19 -9.61
N TYR A 181 11.89 -1.66 -10.82
CA TYR A 181 10.90 -2.17 -11.77
C TYR A 181 11.43 -3.44 -12.45
N TYR A 182 10.79 -4.57 -12.14
CA TYR A 182 11.06 -5.89 -12.73
C TYR A 182 9.84 -6.51 -13.43
N HIS A 183 8.77 -5.74 -13.58
CA HIS A 183 7.65 -6.12 -14.44
C HIS A 183 8.10 -6.18 -15.91
N ASP A 184 7.38 -6.95 -16.72
CA ASP A 184 7.65 -7.11 -18.16
C ASP A 184 7.47 -5.82 -19.00
N MET A 185 6.91 -4.76 -18.40
CA MET A 185 6.72 -3.44 -19.02
C MET A 185 8.02 -2.62 -19.07
N GLY A 186 9.08 -3.04 -18.38
CA GLY A 186 10.43 -2.51 -18.55
C GLY A 186 10.97 -1.69 -17.37
N PRO A 187 12.04 -0.92 -17.58
CA PRO A 187 12.76 -0.26 -16.50
C PRO A 187 12.16 1.09 -16.12
N ARG A 188 12.70 1.68 -15.04
CA ARG A 188 12.43 3.07 -14.67
C ARG A 188 13.18 4.06 -15.58
N ASP A 189 12.54 5.18 -15.90
CA ASP A 189 13.17 6.35 -16.53
C ASP A 189 13.03 7.57 -15.62
N SER A 190 14.14 8.28 -15.42
CA SER A 190 14.20 9.51 -14.62
C SER A 190 13.14 10.55 -14.97
N LYS A 191 12.76 10.68 -16.25
CA LYS A 191 11.82 11.69 -16.73
C LYS A 191 10.41 11.48 -16.22
N SER A 192 10.02 10.22 -15.98
CA SER A 192 8.68 9.82 -15.51
C SER A 192 8.61 9.61 -13.99
N THR A 193 9.71 9.85 -13.26
CA THR A 193 9.71 9.70 -11.79
C THR A 193 8.91 10.82 -11.11
N VAL A 194 8.41 10.55 -9.91
CA VAL A 194 7.69 11.54 -9.09
C VAL A 194 8.60 12.72 -8.72
N TYR A 195 9.89 12.48 -8.46
CA TYR A 195 10.85 13.57 -8.25
C TYR A 195 10.93 14.50 -9.47
N ALA A 196 10.84 13.97 -10.68
CA ALA A 196 10.81 14.78 -11.89
C ALA A 196 9.49 15.57 -12.04
N ALA A 197 8.38 15.09 -11.47
CA ALA A 197 7.13 15.86 -11.37
C ALA A 197 7.26 17.02 -10.37
N ILE A 198 7.82 16.76 -9.18
CA ILE A 198 8.05 17.78 -8.13
C ILE A 198 9.01 18.86 -8.62
N ALA A 199 10.08 18.49 -9.32
CA ALA A 199 11.01 19.44 -9.94
C ALA A 199 10.34 20.36 -10.97
N ARG A 200 9.26 19.89 -11.61
CA ARG A 200 8.41 20.68 -12.52
C ARG A 200 7.29 21.45 -11.81
N LYS A 201 7.31 21.49 -10.48
CA LYS A 201 6.34 22.22 -9.63
C LYS A 201 4.91 21.69 -9.70
N HIS A 202 4.74 20.44 -10.13
CA HIS A 202 3.44 19.78 -10.01
C HIS A 202 3.08 19.54 -8.55
N ARG A 203 1.79 19.67 -8.24
CA ARG A 203 1.25 19.52 -6.90
C ARG A 203 0.41 18.25 -6.84
N MET A 204 0.86 17.29 -6.05
CA MET A 204 0.20 16.01 -5.86
C MET A 204 0.47 15.43 -4.47
N GLY A 205 -0.41 14.54 -4.03
CA GLY A 205 -0.20 13.64 -2.90
C GLY A 205 0.29 12.28 -3.39
N PHE A 206 0.87 11.51 -2.49
CA PHE A 206 1.39 10.17 -2.76
C PHE A 206 0.40 9.13 -2.28
N VAL A 207 0.25 8.07 -3.07
CA VAL A 207 -0.49 6.87 -2.68
C VAL A 207 0.30 5.63 -3.09
N GLY A 208 0.03 4.52 -2.42
CA GLY A 208 0.49 3.20 -2.84
C GLY A 208 -0.71 2.32 -3.04
N SER A 209 -0.62 1.39 -3.96
CA SER A 209 -1.69 0.42 -4.22
C SER A 209 -1.05 -0.89 -4.62
N THR A 210 -1.83 -1.97 -4.65
CA THR A 210 -1.22 -3.27 -4.94
C THR A 210 -0.96 -3.50 -6.43
N ASP A 211 -1.84 -3.02 -7.30
CA ASP A 211 -1.91 -3.43 -8.71
C ASP A 211 -1.94 -4.97 -8.84
N HIS A 212 -2.58 -5.62 -7.87
CA HIS A 212 -2.50 -7.07 -7.74
C HIS A 212 -3.56 -7.75 -8.60
N HIS A 213 -3.10 -8.51 -9.58
CA HIS A 213 -3.95 -9.11 -10.63
C HIS A 213 -4.68 -10.41 -10.23
N ALA A 214 -4.42 -10.93 -9.04
CA ALA A 214 -5.11 -12.11 -8.50
C ALA A 214 -6.07 -11.77 -7.36
N GLY A 215 -6.67 -10.58 -7.38
CA GLY A 215 -7.84 -10.24 -6.57
C GLY A 215 -7.62 -10.28 -5.06
N TYR A 216 -6.48 -9.78 -4.57
CA TYR A 216 -6.17 -9.70 -3.14
C TYR A 216 -5.74 -8.27 -2.76
N PRO A 217 -6.69 -7.33 -2.60
CA PRO A 217 -6.39 -5.96 -2.19
C PRO A 217 -5.64 -5.92 -0.86
N GLY A 218 -4.65 -5.04 -0.77
CA GLY A 218 -3.78 -4.92 0.40
C GLY A 218 -2.78 -6.07 0.59
N SER A 219 -2.53 -6.90 -0.43
CA SER A 219 -1.45 -7.91 -0.43
C SER A 219 -0.14 -7.35 0.15
N TYR A 220 0.35 -7.99 1.21
CA TYR A 220 1.46 -7.45 1.99
C TYR A 220 2.79 -7.43 1.20
N GLY A 221 3.35 -6.23 1.05
CA GLY A 221 4.59 -5.97 0.31
C GLY A 221 4.38 -5.48 -1.12
N ASP A 222 3.12 -5.40 -1.58
CA ASP A 222 2.80 -4.94 -2.95
C ASP A 222 2.41 -3.46 -3.02
N GLY A 223 2.43 -2.71 -1.91
CA GLY A 223 1.99 -1.31 -1.84
C GLY A 223 0.58 -1.13 -1.24
N ARG A 224 0.41 -0.09 -0.42
CA ARG A 224 -0.86 0.32 0.20
C ARG A 224 -0.91 1.83 0.41
N MET A 225 -2.10 2.34 0.63
CA MET A 225 -2.37 3.74 0.87
C MET A 225 -2.81 3.97 2.32
N ALA A 226 -2.36 5.07 2.89
CA ALA A 226 -2.96 5.65 4.09
C ALA A 226 -3.67 6.96 3.74
N VAL A 227 -4.77 7.22 4.45
CA VAL A 227 -5.56 8.46 4.37
C VAL A 227 -5.74 9.00 5.77
N VAL A 228 -5.44 10.29 5.96
CA VAL A 228 -5.69 10.99 7.23
C VAL A 228 -6.97 11.80 7.11
N ALA A 229 -8.04 11.27 7.72
CA ALA A 229 -9.38 11.80 7.64
C ALA A 229 -10.00 11.98 9.04
N ALA A 230 -11.05 12.80 9.12
CA ALA A 230 -11.79 13.00 10.35
C ALA A 230 -12.67 11.78 10.71
N GLU A 231 -13.21 11.09 9.70
CA GLU A 231 -14.14 9.97 9.89
C GLU A 231 -13.96 8.91 8.80
N LYS A 232 -14.17 7.64 9.18
CA LYS A 232 -14.20 6.51 8.24
C LYS A 232 -15.54 6.43 7.52
N THR A 233 -15.84 7.40 6.68
CA THR A 233 -17.01 7.39 5.80
C THR A 233 -16.54 7.58 4.37
N ARG A 234 -17.38 7.23 3.40
CA ARG A 234 -17.06 7.46 1.99
C ARG A 234 -16.69 8.92 1.71
N GLU A 235 -17.45 9.84 2.29
CA GLU A 235 -17.21 11.27 2.12
C GLU A 235 -15.97 11.76 2.88
N GLY A 236 -15.73 11.27 4.09
CA GLY A 236 -14.54 11.64 4.88
C GLY A 236 -13.24 11.18 4.22
N ILE A 237 -13.22 9.96 3.68
CA ILE A 237 -12.07 9.42 2.95
C ILE A 237 -11.90 10.15 1.61
N TRP A 238 -13.00 10.36 0.86
CA TRP A 238 -12.94 11.08 -0.42
C TRP A 238 -12.40 12.50 -0.26
N GLU A 239 -12.89 13.26 0.73
CA GLU A 239 -12.41 14.62 0.99
C GLU A 239 -10.91 14.64 1.36
N ALA A 240 -10.45 13.68 2.17
CA ALA A 240 -9.04 13.57 2.49
C ALA A 240 -8.16 13.20 1.28
N ILE A 241 -8.65 12.38 0.35
CA ILE A 241 -8.00 12.10 -0.93
C ILE A 241 -7.88 13.38 -1.77
N GLN A 242 -8.98 14.13 -1.92
CA GLN A 242 -9.00 15.40 -2.65
C GLN A 242 -8.02 16.42 -2.06
N ALA A 243 -7.94 16.47 -0.73
CA ALA A 243 -7.02 17.33 0.00
C ALA A 243 -5.58 16.79 0.09
N ARG A 244 -5.29 15.64 -0.55
CA ARG A 244 -3.96 15.00 -0.58
C ARG A 244 -3.41 14.64 0.79
N ARG A 245 -4.27 14.46 1.78
CA ARG A 245 -3.91 13.98 3.13
C ARG A 245 -3.70 12.47 3.09
N THR A 246 -2.82 12.05 2.20
CA THR A 246 -2.55 10.67 1.84
C THR A 246 -1.07 10.38 1.97
N TYR A 247 -0.69 9.12 2.03
CA TYR A 247 0.68 8.70 1.80
C TYR A 247 0.74 7.24 1.39
N ALA A 248 1.90 6.83 0.88
CA ALA A 248 2.13 5.48 0.42
C ALA A 248 2.96 4.69 1.44
N VAL A 249 2.69 3.40 1.55
CA VAL A 249 3.56 2.43 2.24
C VAL A 249 3.78 1.22 1.35
N SER A 250 4.94 0.56 1.43
CA SER A 250 5.22 -0.64 0.63
C SER A 250 4.49 -1.89 1.16
N GLY A 251 4.09 -1.91 2.43
CA GLY A 251 3.44 -3.06 3.05
C GLY A 251 3.04 -2.80 4.49
N ASP A 252 4.02 -2.55 5.37
CA ASP A 252 3.78 -2.23 6.79
C ASP A 252 2.89 -0.98 6.95
N LYS A 253 1.94 -1.02 7.89
CA LYS A 253 1.07 0.12 8.23
C LYS A 253 1.82 1.15 9.10
N ILE A 254 2.82 1.82 8.50
CA ILE A 254 3.61 2.88 9.15
C ILE A 254 2.72 4.11 9.38
N ASP A 255 2.17 4.27 10.58
CA ASP A 255 1.30 5.39 10.90
C ASP A 255 2.12 6.69 11.00
N CYS A 256 1.71 7.74 10.29
CA CYS A 256 2.46 8.99 10.21
C CYS A 256 1.56 10.22 10.30
N ARG A 257 1.98 11.21 11.10
CA ARG A 257 1.45 12.58 11.11
C ARG A 257 2.58 13.53 10.77
N PHE A 258 2.47 14.18 9.61
CA PHE A 258 3.39 15.20 9.17
C PHE A 258 2.63 16.52 9.04
N THR A 259 3.09 17.55 9.74
CA THR A 259 2.47 18.88 9.71
C THR A 259 3.52 19.99 9.61
N LEU A 260 3.13 21.11 9.01
CA LEU A 260 3.90 22.35 8.98
C LEU A 260 2.98 23.49 9.39
N ASN A 261 3.35 24.24 10.43
CA ASN A 261 2.51 25.29 11.02
C ASN A 261 1.09 24.83 11.34
N GLY A 262 0.95 23.56 11.74
CA GLY A 262 -0.34 22.91 12.03
C GLY A 262 -1.13 22.44 10.81
N ALA A 263 -0.70 22.75 9.59
CA ALA A 263 -1.31 22.23 8.36
C ALA A 263 -0.78 20.82 8.05
N HIS A 264 -1.65 19.90 7.67
CA HIS A 264 -1.29 18.51 7.38
C HIS A 264 -0.57 18.36 6.03
N MET A 265 0.18 17.26 5.88
CA MET A 265 0.65 16.76 4.59
C MET A 265 -0.42 16.87 3.49
N GLY A 266 0.00 17.20 2.26
CA GLY A 266 -0.90 17.47 1.13
C GLY A 266 -1.34 18.93 1.00
N SER A 267 -1.21 19.72 2.06
CA SER A 267 -1.62 21.14 2.08
C SER A 267 -0.73 22.02 1.22
N GLU A 268 -1.33 23.10 0.72
CA GLU A 268 -0.64 24.27 0.19
C GLU A 268 -0.85 25.40 1.18
N ILE A 269 0.25 25.97 1.70
CA ILE A 269 0.19 27.00 2.73
C ILE A 269 0.95 28.23 2.28
N ALA A 270 0.31 29.39 2.39
CA ALA A 270 0.99 30.66 2.25
C ALA A 270 1.69 30.97 3.57
N VAL A 271 3.02 30.91 3.58
CA VAL A 271 3.80 31.30 4.75
C VAL A 271 4.59 32.52 4.32
N GLY A 272 4.35 33.67 4.98
CA GLY A 272 5.19 34.85 4.78
C GLY A 272 6.64 34.60 5.23
N THR A 273 7.39 35.65 5.55
CA THR A 273 8.80 35.53 6.02
C THR A 273 8.94 34.97 7.45
N GLY A 274 7.99 34.14 7.91
CA GLY A 274 7.93 33.60 9.27
C GLY A 274 8.56 32.22 9.41
N GLU A 275 8.82 31.82 10.66
CA GLU A 275 9.31 30.48 10.98
C GLU A 275 8.31 29.39 10.58
N ARG A 276 8.86 28.26 10.12
CA ARG A 276 8.12 27.05 9.72
C ARG A 276 8.34 25.99 10.80
N ASP A 277 7.31 25.74 11.62
CA ASP A 277 7.28 24.66 12.62
C ASP A 277 6.86 23.35 11.96
N ILE A 278 7.81 22.46 11.76
CA ILE A 278 7.60 21.13 11.16
C ILE A 278 7.49 20.11 12.29
N ARG A 279 6.41 19.33 12.31
CA ARG A 279 6.20 18.24 13.26
C ARG A 279 6.01 16.92 12.54
N LEU A 280 6.62 15.88 13.09
CA LEU A 280 6.54 14.51 12.61
C LEU A 280 6.33 13.57 13.79
N ASP A 281 5.19 12.87 13.77
CA ASP A 281 4.91 11.74 14.67
C ASP A 281 4.74 10.49 13.82
N LEU A 282 5.37 9.38 14.24
CA LEU A 282 5.41 8.15 13.47
C LEU A 282 5.38 6.91 14.36
N THR A 283 4.65 5.87 13.93
CA THR A 283 4.66 4.52 14.52
C THR A 283 4.81 3.48 13.41
N ALA A 284 6.02 2.95 13.25
CA ALA A 284 6.39 1.89 12.30
C ALA A 284 6.06 0.49 12.84
N CYS A 285 6.21 -0.54 12.01
CA CYS A 285 5.90 -1.93 12.36
C CYS A 285 7.14 -2.79 12.69
N ASP A 286 8.32 -2.22 12.46
CA ASP A 286 9.65 -2.77 12.66
C ASP A 286 10.60 -1.61 13.04
N ARG A 287 11.85 -1.92 13.35
CA ARG A 287 12.90 -0.93 13.65
C ARG A 287 13.02 0.07 12.51
N ILE A 288 13.00 1.35 12.85
CA ILE A 288 13.26 2.43 11.90
C ILE A 288 14.76 2.47 11.62
N ASP A 289 15.15 2.27 10.37
CA ASP A 289 16.53 2.44 9.89
C ASP A 289 16.81 3.94 9.72
N LYS A 290 15.91 4.65 9.03
CA LYS A 290 16.02 6.11 8.86
C LYS A 290 14.69 6.78 8.53
N ILE A 291 14.63 8.05 8.91
CA ILE A 291 13.62 9.03 8.52
C ILE A 291 14.36 10.17 7.82
N VAL A 292 13.91 10.53 6.63
CA VAL A 292 14.48 11.66 5.86
C VAL A 292 13.38 12.66 5.57
N ILE A 293 13.54 13.88 6.10
CA ILE A 293 12.74 15.04 5.71
C ILE A 293 13.48 15.73 4.58
N PHE A 294 12.87 15.80 3.41
CA PHE A 294 13.39 16.50 2.25
C PHE A 294 12.86 17.92 2.21
N LYS A 295 13.67 18.84 1.69
CA LYS A 295 13.29 20.17 1.26
C LYS A 295 13.76 20.34 -0.17
N ASN A 296 12.84 20.61 -1.10
CA ASN A 296 13.13 20.79 -2.53
C ASN A 296 13.96 19.61 -3.11
N LEU A 297 13.52 18.38 -2.82
CA LEU A 297 14.16 17.12 -3.25
C LEU A 297 15.59 16.89 -2.71
N ARG A 298 16.04 17.69 -1.74
CA ARG A 298 17.31 17.52 -1.03
C ARG A 298 17.06 17.09 0.41
N PRO A 299 17.78 16.08 0.93
CA PRO A 299 17.70 15.75 2.35
C PRO A 299 18.00 16.99 3.21
N TRP A 300 17.05 17.38 4.05
CA TRP A 300 17.16 18.54 4.94
C TRP A 300 17.40 18.11 6.38
N LYS A 301 16.67 17.09 6.85
CA LYS A 301 16.92 16.40 8.13
C LYS A 301 16.94 14.91 7.92
N VAL A 302 17.87 14.24 8.60
CA VAL A 302 17.96 12.79 8.65
C VAL A 302 18.00 12.39 10.11
N VAL A 303 17.09 11.50 10.51
CA VAL A 303 17.11 10.84 11.80
C VAL A 303 17.33 9.37 11.53
N THR A 304 18.39 8.79 12.10
CA THR A 304 18.71 7.37 11.93
C THR A 304 18.18 6.55 13.11
N GLY A 305 18.07 5.23 12.92
CA GLY A 305 17.78 4.30 14.02
C GLY A 305 18.83 4.39 15.13
N TRP A 306 20.09 4.72 14.78
CA TRP A 306 21.14 4.98 15.77
C TRP A 306 20.87 6.22 16.62
N ASP A 307 20.37 7.30 16.03
CA ASP A 307 19.97 8.50 16.79
C ASP A 307 18.84 8.18 17.75
N MET A 308 17.84 7.40 17.31
CA MET A 308 16.71 6.97 18.13
C MET A 308 17.12 6.06 19.31
N LEU A 309 18.15 5.23 19.13
CA LEU A 309 18.69 4.40 20.21
C LEU A 309 19.39 5.22 21.30
N ASN A 310 20.12 6.28 20.91
CA ASN A 310 20.88 7.10 21.85
C ASN A 310 20.04 8.23 22.47
N HIS A 311 19.07 8.73 21.71
CA HIS A 311 18.19 9.83 22.10
C HIS A 311 16.72 9.47 21.77
N PRO A 312 16.14 8.50 22.50
CA PRO A 312 14.78 8.07 22.24
C PRO A 312 13.80 9.23 22.49
N SER A 313 13.01 9.56 21.47
CA SER A 313 11.89 10.52 21.60
C SER A 313 10.67 9.92 22.30
N VAL A 314 10.58 8.58 22.30
CA VAL A 314 9.50 7.81 22.94
C VAL A 314 10.13 6.73 23.81
N SER A 315 9.58 6.53 25.02
CA SER A 315 9.98 5.47 25.94
C SER A 315 8.75 4.77 26.49
N GLY A 316 8.83 3.46 26.71
CA GLY A 316 7.73 2.68 27.29
C GLY A 316 8.04 1.20 27.33
N SER A 317 7.14 0.46 27.96
CA SER A 317 7.21 -0.99 28.12
C SER A 317 6.30 -1.69 27.11
N THR A 318 6.40 -1.29 25.84
CA THR A 318 5.60 -1.82 24.73
C THR A 318 6.56 -2.34 23.66
N TYR A 319 6.24 -3.49 23.09
CA TYR A 319 7.06 -4.20 22.12
C TYR A 319 6.25 -4.60 20.88
N LYS A 320 6.89 -4.59 19.71
CA LYS A 320 6.37 -5.29 18.53
C LYS A 320 7.08 -6.63 18.35
N VAL A 321 6.31 -7.68 18.07
CA VAL A 321 6.80 -9.04 17.78
C VAL A 321 6.09 -9.58 16.55
N LYS A 322 6.84 -9.91 15.50
CA LYS A 322 6.27 -10.52 14.29
C LYS A 322 6.32 -12.04 14.38
N VAL A 323 5.19 -12.70 14.12
CA VAL A 323 5.10 -14.14 13.88
C VAL A 323 4.89 -14.36 12.40
N GLU A 324 5.84 -15.01 11.74
CA GLU A 324 5.81 -15.27 10.31
C GLU A 324 5.91 -16.77 10.03
N MET A 325 5.19 -17.22 9.01
CA MET A 325 5.07 -18.61 8.63
C MET A 325 5.08 -18.76 7.11
N GLY A 326 5.46 -19.93 6.64
CA GLY A 326 5.58 -20.25 5.22
C GLY A 326 6.75 -21.17 4.95
N TRP A 327 7.57 -20.86 3.95
CA TRP A 327 8.65 -21.72 3.46
C TRP A 327 8.13 -23.10 2.99
N GLY A 328 9.02 -24.07 2.80
CA GLY A 328 8.70 -25.38 2.22
C GLY A 328 8.57 -25.37 0.70
N ASP A 329 8.30 -26.55 0.12
CA ASP A 329 8.15 -26.77 -1.32
C ASP A 329 6.70 -27.06 -1.74
N ASN A 330 5.73 -26.75 -0.88
CA ASN A 330 4.32 -27.01 -1.17
C ASN A 330 3.77 -26.03 -2.21
N LYS A 331 3.58 -26.54 -3.42
CA LYS A 331 3.08 -25.78 -4.58
C LYS A 331 1.57 -25.53 -4.52
N ALA A 332 0.81 -26.47 -3.94
CA ALA A 332 -0.64 -26.32 -3.77
C ALA A 332 -0.97 -25.25 -2.71
N GLY A 333 -0.04 -25.02 -1.80
CA GLY A 333 -0.18 -24.12 -0.67
C GLY A 333 -0.43 -24.88 0.62
N TYR A 334 -0.09 -24.23 1.72
CA TYR A 334 -0.21 -24.77 3.07
C TYR A 334 -1.03 -23.80 3.91
N LEU A 335 -2.18 -24.27 4.39
CA LEU A 335 -3.05 -23.48 5.25
C LEU A 335 -2.59 -23.61 6.70
N TRP A 336 -2.13 -22.49 7.24
CA TRP A 336 -1.79 -22.37 8.64
C TRP A 336 -3.02 -22.02 9.47
N ASN A 337 -3.12 -22.62 10.65
CA ASN A 337 -3.98 -22.22 11.74
C ASN A 337 -3.06 -22.03 12.95
N ALA A 338 -2.99 -20.79 13.42
CA ALA A 338 -2.11 -20.42 14.51
C ALA A 338 -2.84 -19.65 15.60
N ASP A 339 -2.39 -19.82 16.83
CA ASP A 339 -2.78 -18.98 17.95
C ASP A 339 -1.55 -18.57 18.77
N VAL A 340 -1.61 -17.37 19.34
CA VAL A 340 -0.63 -16.86 20.29
C VAL A 340 -1.34 -16.44 21.56
N LYS A 341 -0.86 -16.94 22.70
CA LYS A 341 -1.26 -16.46 24.03
C LYS A 341 -0.17 -15.55 24.60
N VAL A 342 -0.61 -14.47 25.23
CA VAL A 342 0.24 -13.52 25.94
C VAL A 342 -0.09 -13.62 27.43
N SER A 343 0.94 -13.82 28.27
CA SER A 343 0.78 -13.86 29.74
C SER A 343 1.82 -12.99 30.44
N GLY A 344 1.43 -12.37 31.56
CA GLY A 344 2.26 -11.37 32.23
C GLY A 344 2.41 -10.06 31.44
N GLY A 345 1.42 -9.74 30.60
CA GLY A 345 1.34 -8.55 29.74
C GLY A 345 -0.01 -8.51 29.04
N SER A 346 -0.19 -7.58 28.09
CA SER A 346 -1.43 -7.47 27.29
C SER A 346 -1.15 -7.16 25.82
N LEU A 347 -1.83 -7.87 24.92
CA LEU A 347 -1.91 -7.62 23.49
C LEU A 347 -2.74 -6.36 23.22
N ARG A 348 -2.11 -5.31 22.67
CA ARG A 348 -2.76 -4.06 22.28
C ARG A 348 -3.41 -4.14 20.90
N SER A 349 -2.66 -4.63 19.93
CA SER A 349 -3.07 -4.62 18.53
C SER A 349 -2.43 -5.77 17.75
N VAL A 350 -3.06 -6.12 16.64
CA VAL A 350 -2.61 -7.15 15.70
C VAL A 350 -2.66 -6.56 14.29
N GLU A 351 -1.54 -6.62 13.58
CA GLU A 351 -1.47 -6.24 12.18
C GLU A 351 -1.21 -7.45 11.29
N THR A 352 -2.00 -7.61 10.24
CA THR A 352 -1.88 -8.72 9.30
C THR A 352 -0.87 -8.45 8.19
N CYS A 353 0.07 -9.38 8.02
CA CYS A 353 1.03 -9.43 6.92
C CYS A 353 0.63 -10.52 5.90
N PHE A 354 -0.65 -10.56 5.53
CA PHE A 354 -1.18 -11.58 4.61
C PHE A 354 -0.93 -11.20 3.16
N ARG A 355 -0.65 -12.21 2.33
CA ARG A 355 -0.32 -12.04 0.91
C ARG A 355 -1.34 -12.72 0.01
N GLY A 356 -1.57 -12.11 -1.14
CA GLY A 356 -2.30 -12.74 -2.24
C GLY A 356 -1.45 -13.76 -2.99
N ARG A 357 -2.07 -14.49 -3.92
CA ARG A 357 -1.33 -15.29 -4.90
C ARG A 357 -0.63 -14.34 -5.87
N SER A 358 0.69 -14.36 -5.92
CA SER A 358 1.41 -13.48 -6.85
C SER A 358 1.23 -13.93 -8.30
N VAL A 359 0.45 -13.16 -9.06
CA VAL A 359 0.44 -13.14 -10.53
C VAL A 359 1.08 -11.83 -10.95
N LEU A 360 2.20 -11.89 -11.69
CA LEU A 360 2.93 -10.70 -12.12
C LEU A 360 2.22 -10.03 -13.30
N ALA A 361 1.96 -10.79 -14.36
CA ALA A 361 1.16 -10.38 -15.50
C ALA A 361 0.33 -11.57 -15.99
N PRO A 362 -0.87 -11.35 -16.54
CA PRO A 362 -1.62 -12.40 -17.23
C PRO A 362 -0.83 -12.94 -18.44
N THR A 363 -0.83 -14.25 -18.64
CA THR A 363 -0.15 -14.90 -19.78
C THR A 363 -1.13 -15.83 -20.52
N PRO A 364 -0.89 -16.17 -21.80
CA PRO A 364 -1.78 -17.06 -22.56
C PRO A 364 -2.05 -18.41 -21.89
N GLU A 365 -1.12 -18.89 -21.05
CA GLU A 365 -1.20 -20.18 -20.37
C GLU A 365 -2.00 -20.14 -19.06
N LEU A 366 -2.24 -18.96 -18.52
CA LEU A 366 -3.03 -18.79 -17.30
C LEU A 366 -4.52 -18.92 -17.61
N LYS A 367 -5.18 -19.85 -16.93
CA LYS A 367 -6.63 -20.03 -17.01
C LYS A 367 -7.32 -19.16 -15.97
N ASP A 368 -8.50 -18.65 -16.32
CA ASP A 368 -9.38 -17.99 -15.36
C ASP A 368 -9.68 -18.96 -14.20
N ASP A 369 -9.50 -18.48 -12.98
CA ASP A 369 -9.71 -19.22 -11.74
C ASP A 369 -10.41 -18.29 -10.73
N PRO A 370 -11.74 -18.43 -10.56
CA PRO A 370 -12.50 -17.57 -9.65
C PRO A 370 -12.18 -17.84 -8.17
N GLU A 371 -11.56 -18.97 -7.86
CA GLU A 371 -11.18 -19.36 -6.49
C GLU A 371 -9.73 -19.02 -6.15
N LEU A 372 -8.97 -18.42 -7.09
CA LEU A 372 -7.56 -18.10 -6.88
C LEU A 372 -7.32 -17.20 -5.66
N ASN A 373 -8.30 -16.35 -5.32
CA ASN A 373 -8.25 -15.45 -4.17
C ASN A 373 -9.05 -15.94 -2.94
N ALA A 374 -9.58 -17.17 -2.97
CA ALA A 374 -10.25 -17.82 -1.83
C ALA A 374 -9.22 -18.40 -0.83
N LEU A 375 -8.34 -17.56 -0.28
CA LEU A 375 -7.16 -18.02 0.46
C LEU A 375 -7.44 -18.44 1.91
N GLY A 376 -8.58 -18.04 2.49
CA GLY A 376 -8.88 -18.30 3.90
C GLY A 376 -7.98 -17.54 4.87
N ASN A 377 -7.36 -16.44 4.43
CA ASN A 377 -6.58 -15.55 5.29
C ASN A 377 -7.53 -14.73 6.19
N ALA A 378 -7.46 -14.90 7.50
CA ALA A 378 -8.32 -14.18 8.44
C ALA A 378 -7.77 -14.21 9.86
N VAL A 379 -8.03 -13.15 10.62
CA VAL A 379 -7.99 -13.17 12.09
C VAL A 379 -9.35 -13.65 12.59
N HIS A 380 -9.38 -14.72 13.39
CA HIS A 380 -10.61 -15.37 13.86
C HIS A 380 -11.05 -14.89 15.24
N SER A 381 -10.08 -14.64 16.12
CA SER A 381 -10.35 -14.14 17.46
C SER A 381 -9.20 -13.29 17.97
N GLN A 382 -9.51 -12.28 18.77
CA GLN A 382 -8.55 -11.40 19.43
C GLN A 382 -9.10 -10.95 20.79
N SER A 383 -8.26 -11.01 21.82
CA SER A 383 -8.45 -10.40 23.12
C SER A 383 -7.18 -9.66 23.54
N ASP A 384 -7.15 -9.14 24.77
CA ASP A 384 -5.96 -8.57 25.40
C ASP A 384 -4.86 -9.61 25.73
N SER A 385 -5.10 -10.89 25.50
CA SER A 385 -4.23 -11.98 25.97
C SER A 385 -4.11 -13.11 24.96
N HIS A 386 -4.79 -13.01 23.82
CA HIS A 386 -4.86 -14.07 22.82
C HIS A 386 -5.18 -13.52 21.44
N VAL A 387 -4.61 -14.14 20.40
CA VAL A 387 -5.04 -13.97 19.01
C VAL A 387 -4.97 -15.31 18.29
N SER A 388 -5.95 -15.60 17.43
CA SER A 388 -5.90 -16.72 16.50
C SER A 388 -6.18 -16.27 15.06
N TRP A 389 -5.50 -16.89 14.11
CA TRP A 389 -5.62 -16.57 12.69
C TRP A 389 -5.36 -17.79 11.81
N SER A 390 -5.77 -17.69 10.55
CA SER A 390 -5.33 -18.56 9.48
C SER A 390 -4.69 -17.77 8.36
N CYS A 391 -3.69 -18.36 7.70
CA CYS A 391 -3.19 -17.84 6.44
C CYS A 391 -2.65 -18.93 5.54
N LEU A 392 -2.94 -18.84 4.25
CA LEU A 392 -2.37 -19.69 3.22
C LEU A 392 -1.03 -19.15 2.77
N THR A 393 0.00 -19.99 2.81
CA THR A 393 1.32 -19.68 2.28
C THR A 393 1.68 -20.67 1.20
N VAL A 394 2.48 -20.27 0.22
CA VAL A 394 2.96 -21.17 -0.82
C VAL A 394 4.48 -21.06 -0.95
N LYS A 395 5.08 -21.99 -1.68
CA LYS A 395 6.51 -21.94 -1.99
C LYS A 395 6.92 -20.54 -2.51
N ASN A 396 7.98 -19.99 -1.94
CA ASN A 396 8.66 -18.81 -2.48
C ASN A 396 9.21 -19.11 -3.89
N PRO A 397 8.80 -18.38 -4.94
CA PRO A 397 9.30 -18.61 -6.30
C PRO A 397 10.81 -18.40 -6.41
N THR A 398 11.32 -17.37 -5.72
CA THR A 398 12.76 -17.06 -5.61
C THR A 398 13.07 -16.51 -4.21
N THR A 399 14.35 -16.25 -3.92
CA THR A 399 14.78 -15.59 -2.68
C THR A 399 14.36 -14.13 -2.54
N LEU A 400 13.79 -13.54 -3.59
CA LEU A 400 13.33 -12.14 -3.62
C LEU A 400 11.80 -12.01 -3.57
N HIS A 401 11.06 -13.12 -3.66
CA HIS A 401 9.60 -13.14 -3.73
C HIS A 401 9.03 -13.94 -2.56
N PRO A 402 8.90 -13.32 -1.38
CA PRO A 402 8.35 -13.99 -0.21
C PRO A 402 6.85 -14.26 -0.42
N HIS A 403 6.46 -15.52 -0.30
CA HIS A 403 5.07 -15.98 -0.27
C HIS A 403 4.71 -16.52 1.13
N THR A 404 5.42 -16.01 2.13
CA THR A 404 5.12 -16.19 3.56
C THR A 404 3.91 -15.34 3.97
N GLY A 405 3.41 -15.56 5.17
CA GLY A 405 2.35 -14.77 5.79
C GLY A 405 2.59 -14.65 7.28
N GLY A 406 1.90 -13.74 7.96
CA GLY A 406 2.09 -13.58 9.40
C GLY A 406 1.27 -12.47 10.01
N VAL A 407 1.55 -12.22 11.28
CA VAL A 407 0.97 -11.12 12.06
C VAL A 407 2.06 -10.40 12.85
N ILE A 408 1.87 -9.12 13.11
CA ILE A 408 2.69 -8.31 14.01
C ILE A 408 1.85 -8.04 15.26
N LEU A 409 2.36 -8.42 16.41
CA LEU A 409 1.73 -8.27 17.72
C LEU A 409 2.33 -7.05 18.42
N GLU A 410 1.51 -6.12 18.85
CA GLU A 410 1.93 -5.04 19.75
C GLU A 410 1.55 -5.40 21.18
N ILE A 411 2.54 -5.50 22.06
CA ILE A 411 2.39 -6.10 23.39
C ILE A 411 2.90 -5.13 24.44
N ASP A 412 2.04 -4.80 25.41
CA ASP A 412 2.45 -4.20 26.67
C ASP A 412 2.93 -5.26 27.63
N GLY A 413 4.07 -5.01 28.28
CA GLY A 413 4.63 -5.97 29.21
C GLY A 413 6.01 -5.61 29.68
N ASP A 414 6.62 -6.53 30.41
CA ASP A 414 8.01 -6.46 30.85
C ASP A 414 8.85 -7.56 30.20
N LEU A 415 10.09 -7.71 30.66
CA LEU A 415 11.02 -8.71 30.14
C LEU A 415 10.53 -10.16 30.39
N ASN A 416 9.68 -10.38 31.39
CA ASN A 416 9.13 -11.69 31.75
C ASN A 416 7.81 -12.00 31.03
N THR A 417 7.21 -11.04 30.33
CA THR A 417 6.00 -11.26 29.53
C THR A 417 6.25 -12.40 28.54
N ARG A 418 5.35 -13.39 28.59
CA ARG A 418 5.46 -14.66 27.85
C ARG A 418 4.57 -14.67 26.62
N LEU A 419 5.09 -15.26 25.55
CA LEU A 419 4.37 -15.60 24.33
C LEU A 419 4.38 -17.12 24.15
N GLU A 420 3.21 -17.70 23.91
CA GLU A 420 3.04 -19.12 23.60
C GLU A 420 2.35 -19.24 22.23
N LEU A 421 3.09 -19.69 21.22
CA LEU A 421 2.62 -19.94 19.87
C LEU A 421 2.29 -21.42 19.69
N GLU A 422 1.10 -21.70 19.16
CA GLU A 422 0.71 -22.99 18.58
C GLU A 422 0.36 -22.79 17.10
N ALA A 423 0.94 -23.59 16.20
CA ALA A 423 0.69 -23.50 14.76
C ALA A 423 0.77 -24.87 14.11
N ASN A 424 -0.37 -25.46 13.73
CA ASN A 424 -0.48 -26.79 13.09
C ASN A 424 0.40 -27.88 13.79
N GLY A 425 0.46 -27.90 15.12
CA GLY A 425 1.25 -28.84 15.91
C GLY A 425 2.69 -28.41 16.21
N ILE A 426 3.12 -27.23 15.76
CA ILE A 426 4.34 -26.58 16.20
C ILE A 426 4.03 -25.76 17.46
N SER A 427 4.76 -26.02 18.55
CA SER A 427 4.65 -25.28 19.81
C SER A 427 5.95 -24.54 20.13
N ILE A 428 5.86 -23.25 20.44
CA ILE A 428 6.99 -22.41 20.90
C ILE A 428 6.51 -21.58 22.09
N ALA A 429 7.24 -21.65 23.21
CA ALA A 429 7.07 -20.75 24.35
C ALA A 429 8.34 -19.91 24.53
N THR A 430 8.19 -18.60 24.75
CA THR A 430 9.30 -17.66 24.92
C THR A 430 8.89 -16.44 25.75
N THR A 431 9.85 -15.57 26.07
CA THR A 431 9.66 -14.30 26.75
C THR A 431 10.13 -13.13 25.90
N ILE A 432 9.68 -11.92 26.23
CA ILE A 432 10.22 -10.69 25.64
C ILE A 432 11.74 -10.60 25.82
N GLN A 433 12.28 -10.99 26.99
CA GLN A 433 13.73 -10.98 27.23
C GLN A 433 14.52 -11.83 26.22
N GLU A 434 14.05 -13.04 25.95
CA GLU A 434 14.67 -13.94 24.97
C GLU A 434 14.57 -13.36 23.55
N LEU A 435 13.39 -12.83 23.20
CA LEU A 435 13.17 -12.23 21.87
C LEU A 435 13.94 -10.92 21.66
N LEU A 436 14.29 -10.19 22.71
CA LEU A 436 15.22 -9.05 22.59
C LEU A 436 16.64 -9.49 22.22
N SER A 437 16.99 -10.76 22.47
CA SER A 437 18.31 -11.32 22.18
C SER A 437 18.38 -12.00 20.80
N GLY A 438 17.24 -12.28 20.16
CA GLY A 438 17.21 -12.91 18.84
C GLY A 438 15.84 -13.47 18.44
N ASN A 439 15.80 -14.17 17.31
CA ASN A 439 14.60 -14.85 16.82
C ASN A 439 14.55 -16.33 17.25
N ILE A 440 13.36 -16.93 17.14
CA ILE A 440 13.16 -18.37 17.36
C ILE A 440 12.48 -18.97 16.14
N THR A 441 13.02 -20.09 15.61
CA THR A 441 12.47 -20.79 14.45
C THR A 441 12.13 -22.25 14.78
N ARG A 442 11.12 -22.78 14.07
CA ARG A 442 10.79 -24.22 14.08
C ARG A 442 10.34 -24.66 12.69
N HIS A 443 10.84 -25.81 12.26
CA HIS A 443 10.34 -26.50 11.07
C HIS A 443 9.26 -27.50 11.45
N LYS A 444 8.31 -27.72 10.54
CA LYS A 444 7.29 -28.76 10.68
C LYS A 444 7.87 -30.17 10.57
N HIS A 445 8.83 -30.37 9.66
CA HIS A 445 9.50 -31.64 9.41
C HIS A 445 11.02 -31.47 9.39
N SER A 446 11.75 -32.58 9.48
CA SER A 446 13.22 -32.58 9.56
C SER A 446 13.96 -32.20 8.28
N PHE A 447 13.25 -31.93 7.18
CA PHE A 447 13.80 -31.56 5.88
C PHE A 447 12.87 -30.56 5.18
N ASN A 448 13.44 -29.63 4.39
CA ASN A 448 12.81 -28.69 3.44
C ASN A 448 11.28 -28.55 3.52
N SER A 449 10.77 -28.14 4.67
CA SER A 449 9.34 -28.10 4.98
C SER A 449 8.93 -26.72 5.45
N GLU A 450 7.62 -26.54 5.57
CA GLU A 450 6.99 -25.41 6.20
C GLU A 450 7.63 -25.09 7.56
N ALA A 451 7.78 -23.80 7.84
CA ALA A 451 8.44 -23.31 9.04
C ALA A 451 7.73 -22.08 9.60
N VAL A 452 7.97 -21.83 10.88
CA VAL A 452 7.55 -20.63 11.59
C VAL A 452 8.78 -19.93 12.17
N VAL A 453 8.71 -18.61 12.24
CA VAL A 453 9.67 -17.74 12.94
C VAL A 453 8.92 -16.76 13.82
N ILE A 454 9.33 -16.66 15.08
CA ILE A 454 9.03 -15.52 15.95
C ILE A 454 10.24 -14.60 15.86
N HIS A 455 10.06 -13.44 15.23
CA HIS A 455 11.10 -12.43 15.03
C HIS A 455 11.49 -11.76 16.36
N PRO A 456 12.66 -11.08 16.40
CA PRO A 456 13.10 -10.40 17.61
C PRO A 456 12.06 -9.38 18.10
N ALA A 457 11.95 -9.22 19.41
CA ALA A 457 11.12 -8.19 19.99
C ALA A 457 11.73 -6.82 19.74
N ILE A 458 10.88 -5.83 19.48
CA ILE A 458 11.29 -4.47 19.13
C ILE A 458 10.69 -3.52 20.16
N PRO A 459 11.51 -2.86 20.99
CA PRO A 459 11.03 -1.83 21.92
C PRO A 459 10.43 -0.62 21.20
N VAL A 460 9.42 0.02 21.81
CA VAL A 460 8.76 1.24 21.28
C VAL A 460 9.71 2.35 20.88
N ALA A 461 10.82 2.52 21.60
CA ALA A 461 11.85 3.51 21.29
C ALA A 461 12.50 3.34 19.90
N GLN A 462 12.31 2.19 19.25
CA GLN A 462 12.93 1.86 17.96
C GLN A 462 11.93 1.84 16.79
N TYR A 463 10.63 1.83 17.06
CA TYR A 463 9.59 1.88 16.02
C TYR A 463 8.66 3.09 16.15
N ALA A 464 8.72 3.87 17.24
CA ALA A 464 7.95 5.11 17.41
C ALA A 464 8.87 6.33 17.47
N PHE A 465 8.48 7.41 16.81
CA PHE A 465 9.22 8.66 16.75
C PHE A 465 8.28 9.86 16.91
N SER A 466 8.69 10.86 17.70
CA SER A 466 8.06 12.18 17.75
C SER A 466 9.14 13.25 17.68
N GLY A 467 9.02 14.20 16.76
CA GLY A 467 10.03 15.23 16.54
C GLY A 467 9.46 16.54 16.01
N SER A 468 10.11 17.64 16.37
CA SER A 468 9.83 18.99 15.91
C SER A 468 11.09 19.65 15.34
N PHE A 469 10.95 20.37 14.24
CA PHE A 469 12.03 21.05 13.56
C PHE A 469 11.59 22.44 13.13
N THR A 470 12.49 23.42 13.21
CA THR A 470 12.21 24.79 12.75
C THR A 470 13.03 25.08 11.50
N ASP A 471 12.37 25.54 10.44
CA ASP A 471 13.02 26.12 9.27
C ASP A 471 12.70 27.62 9.21
N SER A 472 13.72 28.45 9.03
CA SER A 472 13.60 29.91 8.94
C SER A 472 14.04 30.45 7.56
N GLU A 473 14.49 29.58 6.67
CA GLU A 473 15.03 29.96 5.37
C GLU A 473 14.08 29.56 4.25
N GLN A 474 13.66 30.53 3.44
CA GLN A 474 13.02 30.25 2.15
C GLN A 474 14.11 30.02 1.10
N GLU A 475 14.04 28.92 0.36
CA GLU A 475 15.00 28.62 -0.72
C GLU A 475 14.44 28.93 -2.10
N GLU A 476 13.14 28.68 -2.30
CA GLU A 476 12.44 28.85 -3.57
C GLU A 476 11.12 29.59 -3.40
N GLU A 477 10.52 30.06 -4.50
CA GLU A 477 9.19 30.66 -4.50
C GLU A 477 8.13 29.71 -3.92
N CYS A 478 8.29 28.42 -4.16
CA CYS A 478 7.49 27.37 -3.53
C CYS A 478 8.44 26.31 -2.99
N ASP A 479 8.67 26.33 -1.67
CA ASP A 479 9.43 25.28 -1.00
C ASP A 479 8.54 24.05 -0.79
N VAL A 480 9.09 22.87 -1.04
CA VAL A 480 8.36 21.59 -0.95
C VAL A 480 9.02 20.70 0.08
N TYR A 481 8.25 20.25 1.07
CA TYR A 481 8.71 19.31 2.10
C TYR A 481 7.99 17.99 1.98
N HIS A 482 8.73 16.88 1.91
CA HIS A 482 8.16 15.53 1.98
C HIS A 482 9.02 14.65 2.89
N VAL A 483 8.46 13.53 3.33
CA VAL A 483 9.16 12.61 4.24
C VAL A 483 9.24 11.23 3.60
N GLU A 484 10.40 10.59 3.74
CA GLU A 484 10.57 9.17 3.42
C GLU A 484 11.08 8.43 4.65
N VAL A 485 10.54 7.24 4.89
CA VAL A 485 10.86 6.40 6.04
C VAL A 485 11.25 5.03 5.53
N GLN A 486 12.31 4.47 6.10
CA GLN A 486 12.76 3.10 5.82
C GLN A 486 12.92 2.34 7.14
N GLN A 487 12.41 1.13 7.18
CA GLN A 487 12.58 0.16 8.27
C GLN A 487 13.69 -0.84 7.95
N GLU A 488 14.22 -1.53 8.97
CA GLU A 488 15.27 -2.56 8.80
C GLU A 488 14.79 -3.77 7.98
N ASN A 489 13.51 -4.15 8.05
CA ASN A 489 12.89 -5.15 7.16
C ASN A 489 12.75 -4.70 5.69
N GLY A 490 13.20 -3.49 5.35
CA GLY A 490 13.14 -2.91 4.01
C GLY A 490 11.79 -2.29 3.63
N GLN A 491 10.76 -2.38 4.46
CA GLN A 491 9.49 -1.69 4.23
C GLN A 491 9.68 -0.18 4.37
N CYS A 492 8.94 0.59 3.57
CA CYS A 492 9.11 2.03 3.43
C CYS A 492 7.77 2.76 3.46
N ALA A 493 7.81 4.05 3.82
CA ALA A 493 6.72 5.01 3.63
C ALA A 493 7.18 6.25 2.84
N TRP A 494 6.28 6.79 2.03
CA TRP A 494 6.47 8.03 1.27
C TRP A 494 5.32 8.98 1.57
N ILE A 495 5.60 10.00 2.39
CA ILE A 495 4.60 10.92 2.94
C ILE A 495 4.38 12.07 1.97
N SER A 496 3.12 12.40 1.70
CA SER A 496 2.77 13.47 0.76
C SER A 496 3.43 14.80 1.10
N PRO A 497 3.76 15.62 0.08
CA PRO A 497 4.43 16.87 0.33
C PRO A 497 3.52 17.93 0.97
N ILE A 498 4.13 18.87 1.68
CA ILE A 498 3.55 20.18 1.99
C ILE A 498 4.21 21.21 1.09
N TYR A 499 3.40 22.03 0.42
CA TYR A 499 3.86 23.08 -0.49
C TYR A 499 3.73 24.43 0.20
N VAL A 500 4.84 25.13 0.37
CA VAL A 500 4.92 26.43 1.04
C VAL A 500 5.11 27.50 -0.02
N VAL A 501 4.07 28.29 -0.28
CA VAL A 501 4.01 29.34 -1.32
C VAL A 501 4.17 30.75 -0.77
#